data_AF-F4MZ62-F1
#
_entry.id   AF-F4MZ62-F1
#
_cell.length_a   1.000
_cell.length_b   1.000
_cell.length_c   1.000
_cell.angle_alpha   90.00
_cell.angle_beta   90.00
_cell.angle_gamma   90.00
#
_symmetry.space_group_name_H-M   'P 1'
#
loop_
_entity.id
_entity.type
_entity.pdbx_description
1 polymer ?
#
loop_
_entity_poly.entity_id
_entity_poly.type
_entity_poly.pdbx_seq_one_letter_code
_entity_poly.pdbx_strand_id
1 'polypeptide(L)'
;MNSGMSWQELLELIANATGETIYMVVIATFFTILIGLPLGVLLFVSRPNGVLPAPRVNTLVGAIVNLGRSMPFVVLLIALIPITRWIIGTTLGSTAAIVPITLGAIPFFARVVEAALDEVDKGELRPFYQWAAPRGM
;
A
#
# COMPACT_ATOMS: atom_id res chain seq x y z
N MET A 1 26.01 40.87 5.84
CA MET A 1 25.39 39.62 5.36
C MET A 1 25.70 38.50 6.34
N ASN A 2 24.96 38.41 7.45
CA ASN A 2 24.84 37.17 8.22
C ASN A 2 23.38 36.73 8.09
N SER A 3 23.01 36.33 6.89
CA SER A 3 21.71 35.73 6.58
C SER A 3 21.82 34.22 6.77
N GLY A 4 22.18 33.80 7.98
CA GLY A 4 22.09 32.41 8.43
C GLY A 4 20.80 32.27 9.23
N MET A 5 19.99 31.28 8.88
CA MET A 5 18.76 30.94 9.60
C MET A 5 19.06 30.80 11.09
N SER A 6 18.27 31.43 11.96
CA SER A 6 18.49 31.28 13.40
C SER A 6 18.18 29.85 13.84
N TRP A 7 18.83 29.38 14.91
CA TRP A 7 18.58 28.01 15.41
C TRP A 7 17.11 27.79 15.79
N GLN A 8 16.44 28.84 16.27
CA GLN A 8 15.02 28.84 16.59
C GLN A 8 14.15 28.69 15.34
N GLU A 9 14.42 29.45 14.28
CA GLU A 9 13.74 29.33 12.98
C GLU A 9 13.90 27.94 12.38
N LEU A 10 15.10 27.35 12.49
CA LEU A 10 15.37 26.02 11.99
C LEU A 10 14.58 24.95 12.78
N LEU A 11 14.50 25.08 14.11
CA LEU A 11 13.70 24.17 14.95
C LEU A 11 12.21 24.28 14.63
N GLU A 12 11.69 25.49 14.44
CA GLU A 12 10.30 25.70 14.04
C GLU A 12 10.00 25.10 12.65
N LEU A 13 10.91 25.28 11.69
CA LEU A 13 10.77 24.72 10.34
C LEU A 13 10.72 23.18 10.38
N ILE A 14 11.64 22.55 11.13
CA ILE A 14 11.68 21.09 11.27
C ILE A 14 10.43 20.59 11.99
N ALA A 15 9.98 21.26 13.05
CA ALA A 15 8.78 20.87 13.77
C ALA A 15 7.55 20.90 12.86
N ASN A 16 7.38 21.97 12.07
CA ASN A 16 6.29 22.09 11.11
C ASN A 16 6.36 21.02 10.02
N ALA A 17 7.53 20.81 9.40
CA ALA A 17 7.71 19.78 8.37
C ALA A 17 7.48 18.36 8.89
N THR A 18 7.85 18.10 10.15
CA THR A 18 7.56 16.83 10.83
C THR A 18 6.05 16.65 11.00
N GLY A 19 5.34 17.71 11.42
CA GLY A 19 3.88 17.71 11.52
C GLY A 19 3.20 17.43 10.19
N GLU A 20 3.65 18.08 9.11
CA GLU A 20 3.15 17.81 7.76
C GLU A 20 3.39 16.36 7.33
N THR A 21 4.56 15.81 7.64
CA THR A 21 4.89 14.41 7.33
C THR A 21 3.96 13.45 8.07
N ILE A 22 3.74 13.66 9.36
CA ILE A 22 2.80 12.85 10.16
C ILE A 22 1.39 12.94 9.57
N TYR A 23 0.93 14.15 9.25
CA TYR A 23 -0.37 14.36 8.61
C TYR A 23 -0.50 13.58 7.30
N MET A 24 0.50 13.67 6.41
CA MET A 24 0.50 12.94 5.15
C MET A 24 0.46 11.42 5.36
N VAL A 25 1.30 10.91 6.26
CA VAL A 25 1.40 9.47 6.54
C VAL A 25 0.12 8.92 7.13
N VAL A 26 -0.47 9.59 8.12
CA VAL A 26 -1.68 9.13 8.80
C VAL A 26 -2.85 9.05 7.81
N ILE A 27 -3.08 10.11 7.04
CA ILE A 27 -4.19 10.16 6.09
C ILE A 27 -3.96 9.15 4.95
N ALA A 28 -2.75 9.09 4.39
CA ALA A 28 -2.45 8.13 3.34
C ALA A 28 -2.62 6.69 3.83
N THR A 29 -2.12 6.37 5.02
CA THR A 29 -2.26 5.04 5.64
C THR A 29 -3.73 4.67 5.81
N PHE A 30 -4.56 5.60 6.30
CA PHE A 30 -5.99 5.36 6.47
C PHE A 30 -6.66 4.93 5.15
N PHE A 31 -6.46 5.69 4.06
CA PHE A 31 -7.03 5.35 2.76
C PHE A 31 -6.39 4.11 2.12
N THR A 32 -5.09 3.91 2.32
CA THR A 32 -4.39 2.70 1.87
C THR A 32 -4.94 1.46 2.55
N ILE A 33 -5.23 1.49 3.85
CA ILE A 33 -5.87 0.37 4.55
C ILE A 33 -7.29 0.19 4.02
N LEU A 34 -8.06 1.27 3.92
CA LEU A 34 -9.46 1.23 3.49
C LEU A 34 -9.66 0.56 2.13
N ILE A 35 -8.73 0.76 1.18
CA ILE A 35 -8.84 0.22 -0.18
C ILE A 35 -7.95 -1.02 -0.37
N GLY A 36 -6.72 -0.98 0.13
CA GLY A 36 -5.74 -2.05 -0.04
C GLY A 36 -6.08 -3.31 0.74
N LEU A 37 -6.70 -3.21 1.92
CA LEU A 37 -7.14 -4.38 2.68
C LEU A 37 -8.23 -5.18 1.92
N PRO A 38 -9.34 -4.58 1.47
CA PRO A 38 -10.31 -5.28 0.64
C PRO A 38 -9.71 -5.86 -0.65
N LEU A 39 -8.80 -5.15 -1.31
CA LEU A 39 -8.13 -5.65 -2.52
C LEU A 39 -7.25 -6.87 -2.25
N GLY A 40 -6.48 -6.87 -1.17
CA GLY A 40 -5.65 -8.01 -0.77
C GLY A 40 -6.49 -9.23 -0.40
N VAL A 41 -7.57 -9.01 0.37
CA VAL A 41 -8.54 -10.08 0.69
C VAL A 41 -9.18 -10.61 -0.59
N LEU A 42 -9.62 -9.74 -1.51
CA LEU A 42 -10.23 -10.13 -2.78
C LEU A 42 -9.29 -10.99 -3.61
N LEU A 43 -8.01 -10.60 -3.72
CA LEU A 43 -6.98 -11.38 -4.41
C LEU A 43 -6.81 -12.76 -3.77
N PHE A 44 -6.76 -12.84 -2.45
CA PHE A 44 -6.63 -14.10 -1.74
C PHE A 44 -7.85 -15.03 -1.95
N VAL A 45 -9.07 -14.54 -1.78
CA VAL A 45 -10.28 -15.39 -1.87
C VAL A 45 -10.62 -15.79 -3.30
N SER A 46 -10.27 -14.96 -4.30
CA SER A 46 -10.60 -15.19 -5.72
C SER A 46 -9.65 -16.13 -6.46
N ARG A 47 -8.57 -16.58 -5.81
CA ARG A 47 -7.56 -17.47 -6.40
C ARG A 47 -8.18 -18.83 -6.79
N PRO A 48 -7.55 -19.60 -7.70
CA PRO A 48 -8.10 -20.88 -8.19
C PRO A 48 -8.44 -21.88 -7.08
N ASN A 49 -7.65 -21.91 -6.01
CA ASN A 49 -7.86 -22.76 -4.83
C ASN A 49 -8.38 -21.95 -3.62
N GLY A 50 -9.01 -20.81 -3.87
CA GLY A 50 -9.54 -19.92 -2.83
C GLY A 50 -10.96 -20.28 -2.41
N VAL A 51 -11.48 -19.53 -1.43
CA VAL A 51 -12.84 -19.71 -0.89
C VAL A 51 -13.92 -19.42 -1.93
N LEU A 52 -13.68 -18.45 -2.83
CA LEU A 52 -14.62 -18.08 -3.89
C LEU A 52 -13.87 -17.97 -5.23
N PRO A 53 -13.56 -19.08 -5.91
CA PRO A 53 -12.73 -19.08 -7.10
C PRO A 53 -13.33 -18.23 -8.23
N ALA A 54 -12.61 -17.17 -8.62
CA ALA A 54 -12.98 -16.29 -9.71
C ALA A 54 -11.74 -15.94 -10.56
N PRO A 55 -11.24 -16.86 -11.40
CA PRO A 55 -9.96 -16.72 -12.09
C PRO A 55 -9.84 -15.47 -12.96
N ARG A 56 -10.96 -15.01 -13.55
CA ARG A 56 -11.01 -13.77 -14.34
C ARG A 56 -10.81 -12.53 -13.46
N VAL A 57 -11.49 -12.47 -12.31
CA VAL A 57 -11.37 -11.37 -11.35
C VAL A 57 -9.97 -11.35 -10.76
N ASN A 58 -9.46 -12.50 -10.35
CA ASN A 58 -8.13 -12.64 -9.78
C ASN A 58 -7.04 -12.18 -10.75
N THR A 59 -7.11 -12.62 -12.01
CA THR A 59 -6.15 -12.20 -13.05
C THR A 59 -6.23 -10.70 -13.32
N LEU A 60 -7.43 -10.13 -13.44
CA LEU A 60 -7.59 -8.70 -13.74
C LEU A 60 -7.11 -7.80 -12.59
N VAL A 61 -7.59 -8.06 -11.36
CA VAL A 61 -7.18 -7.32 -10.17
C VAL A 61 -5.68 -7.52 -9.92
N GLY A 62 -5.19 -8.74 -10.09
CA GLY A 62 -3.79 -9.08 -9.96
C GLY A 62 -2.91 -8.33 -10.96
N ALA A 63 -3.34 -8.21 -12.22
CA ALA A 63 -2.65 -7.42 -13.23
C ALA A 63 -2.58 -5.94 -12.86
N ILE A 64 -3.69 -5.33 -12.42
CA ILE A 64 -3.72 -3.92 -11.98
C ILE A 64 -2.76 -3.69 -10.81
N VAL A 65 -2.81 -4.55 -9.80
CA VAL A 65 -1.94 -4.47 -8.62
C VAL A 65 -0.46 -4.65 -9.02
N ASN A 66 -0.16 -5.59 -9.91
CA ASN A 66 1.21 -5.82 -10.36
C ASN A 66 1.73 -4.66 -11.23
N LEU A 67 0.89 -4.07 -12.08
CA LEU A 67 1.24 -2.85 -12.82
C LEU A 67 1.57 -1.71 -11.85
N GLY A 68 0.71 -1.46 -10.86
CA GLY A 68 0.94 -0.44 -9.85
C GLY A 68 2.22 -0.65 -9.03
N ARG A 69 2.58 -1.91 -8.74
CA ARG A 69 3.83 -2.25 -8.03
C ARG A 69 5.09 -2.15 -8.88
N SER A 70 4.96 -2.35 -10.19
CA SER A 70 6.10 -2.33 -11.12
C SER A 70 6.55 -0.92 -11.48
N MET A 71 5.66 0.08 -11.35
CA MET A 71 6.00 1.48 -11.64
C MET A 71 6.87 2.05 -10.50
N PRO A 72 8.03 2.65 -10.81
CA PRO A 72 8.79 3.40 -9.82
C PRO A 72 7.90 4.50 -9.22
N PHE A 73 7.96 4.69 -7.90
CA PHE A 73 7.09 5.65 -7.21
C PHE A 73 7.18 7.07 -7.80
N VAL A 74 8.38 7.49 -8.22
CA VAL A 74 8.61 8.80 -8.87
C VAL A 74 7.84 8.90 -10.19
N VAL A 75 7.81 7.85 -11.00
CA VAL A 75 7.08 7.83 -12.28
C VAL A 75 5.58 7.88 -12.02
N LEU A 76 5.10 7.11 -11.05
CA LEU A 76 3.70 7.13 -10.65
C LEU A 76 3.27 8.52 -10.15
N LEU A 77 4.10 9.18 -9.34
CA LEU A 77 3.83 10.54 -8.86
C LEU A 77 3.60 11.50 -10.04
N ILE A 78 4.48 11.48 -11.05
CA ILE A 78 4.35 12.32 -12.23
C ILE A 78 3.09 11.97 -13.02
N ALA A 79 2.80 10.68 -13.20
CA ALA A 79 1.61 10.21 -13.89
C ALA A 79 0.30 10.62 -13.19
N LEU A 80 0.33 10.79 -11.87
CA LEU A 80 -0.82 11.17 -11.05
C LEU A 80 -1.03 12.69 -10.94
N ILE A 81 -0.11 13.54 -11.43
CA ILE A 81 -0.29 15.01 -11.45
C ILE A 81 -1.68 15.47 -11.93
N PRO A 82 -2.21 15.02 -13.09
CA PRO A 82 -3.53 15.44 -13.55
C PRO A 82 -4.66 14.98 -12.62
N ILE A 83 -4.53 13.79 -12.02
CA ILE A 83 -5.52 13.23 -11.09
C ILE A 83 -5.49 14.01 -9.77
N THR A 84 -4.31 14.30 -9.22
CA THR A 84 -4.14 15.10 -8.01
C THR A 84 -4.75 16.48 -8.18
N ARG A 85 -4.48 17.15 -9.32
CA ARG A 85 -5.08 18.45 -9.62
C ARG A 85 -6.60 18.38 -9.75
N TRP A 86 -7.13 17.29 -10.31
CA TRP A 86 -8.58 17.11 -10.44
C TRP A 86 -9.26 16.91 -9.08
N ILE A 87 -8.65 16.15 -8.16
CA ILE A 87 -9.21 15.86 -6.83
C ILE A 87 -9.05 17.04 -5.86
N ILE A 88 -7.85 17.64 -5.81
CA ILE A 88 -7.46 18.62 -4.78
C ILE A 88 -7.50 20.07 -5.31
N GLY A 89 -7.49 20.27 -6.64
CA GLY A 89 -7.42 21.59 -7.27
C GLY A 89 -6.00 22.14 -7.41
N THR A 90 -5.02 21.56 -6.70
CA THR A 90 -3.60 21.95 -6.75
C THR A 90 -2.68 20.72 -6.76
N THR A 91 -1.44 20.90 -7.18
CA THR A 91 -0.38 19.88 -7.21
C THR A 91 0.70 20.13 -6.17
N LEU A 92 0.56 21.19 -5.36
CA LEU A 92 1.54 21.61 -4.36
C LEU A 92 0.93 21.55 -2.95
N GLY A 93 1.80 21.29 -1.97
CA GLY A 93 1.45 21.21 -0.55
C GLY A 93 1.22 19.78 -0.05
N SER A 94 1.18 19.64 1.27
CA SER A 94 1.04 18.35 1.98
C SER A 94 -0.23 17.59 1.57
N THR A 95 -1.37 18.27 1.49
CA THR A 95 -2.64 17.64 1.07
C THR A 95 -2.61 17.11 -0.37
N ALA A 96 -1.94 17.80 -1.29
CA ALA A 96 -1.79 17.32 -2.66
C ALA A 96 -0.87 16.10 -2.74
N ALA A 97 0.19 16.06 -1.92
CA ALA A 97 1.12 14.95 -1.86
C ALA A 97 0.49 13.64 -1.33
N ILE A 98 -0.57 13.72 -0.51
CA ILE A 98 -1.29 12.54 0.00
C ILE A 98 -1.79 11.65 -1.14
N VAL A 99 -2.28 12.23 -2.23
CA VAL A 99 -2.90 11.48 -3.35
C VAL A 99 -1.92 10.46 -3.97
N PRO A 100 -0.75 10.86 -4.50
CA PRO A 100 0.20 9.92 -5.07
C PRO A 100 0.78 8.95 -4.02
N ILE A 101 0.98 9.38 -2.78
CA ILE A 101 1.43 8.50 -1.69
C ILE A 101 0.40 7.38 -1.46
N THR A 102 -0.87 7.74 -1.32
CA THR A 102 -1.97 6.80 -1.07
C THR A 102 -2.13 5.81 -2.23
N LEU A 103 -2.25 6.33 -3.46
CA LEU A 103 -2.45 5.52 -4.65
C LEU A 103 -1.26 4.60 -4.93
N GLY A 104 -0.04 5.09 -4.66
CA GLY A 104 1.18 4.28 -4.74
C GLY A 104 1.24 3.19 -3.68
N ALA A 105 0.76 3.43 -2.46
CA ALA A 105 0.85 2.46 -1.36
C ALA A 105 -0.21 1.34 -1.45
N ILE A 106 -1.39 1.59 -2.03
CA ILE A 106 -2.49 0.61 -2.17
C ILE A 106 -2.04 -0.72 -2.77
N PRO A 107 -1.42 -0.78 -3.97
CA PRO A 107 -1.08 -2.07 -4.60
C PRO A 107 0.02 -2.82 -3.85
N PHE A 108 0.94 -2.13 -3.17
CA PHE A 108 1.94 -2.78 -2.32
C PHE A 108 1.28 -3.37 -1.08
N PHE A 109 0.43 -2.60 -0.39
CA PHE A 109 -0.26 -3.06 0.81
C PHE A 109 -1.22 -4.22 0.52
N ALA A 110 -1.94 -4.20 -0.61
CA ALA A 110 -2.80 -5.31 -1.02
C ALA A 110 -2.04 -6.64 -1.13
N ARG A 111 -0.79 -6.62 -1.63
CA ARG A 111 0.04 -7.84 -1.71
C ARG A 111 0.63 -8.26 -0.37
N VAL A 112 0.89 -7.32 0.54
CA VAL A 112 1.25 -7.65 1.92
C VAL A 112 0.09 -8.40 2.60
N VAL A 113 -1.14 -7.89 2.46
CA VAL A 113 -2.35 -8.54 3.00
C VAL A 113 -2.56 -9.93 2.41
N GLU A 114 -2.50 -10.06 1.09
CA GLU A 114 -2.65 -11.37 0.42
C GLU A 114 -1.58 -12.37 0.89
N ALA A 115 -0.32 -11.95 1.00
CA ALA A 115 0.77 -12.80 1.48
C ALA A 115 0.57 -13.25 2.93
N ALA A 116 0.11 -12.35 3.81
CA ALA A 116 -0.19 -12.68 5.19
C ALA A 116 -1.32 -13.72 5.30
N LEU A 117 -2.38 -13.58 4.49
CA LEU A 117 -3.47 -14.56 4.43
C LEU A 117 -3.00 -15.92 3.90
N ASP A 118 -2.14 -15.91 2.88
CA ASP A 118 -1.55 -17.12 2.30
C ASP A 118 -0.62 -17.86 3.27
N GLU A 119 0.08 -17.15 4.15
CA GLU A 119 0.90 -17.75 5.20
C GLU A 119 0.05 -18.47 6.25
N VAL A 120 -1.06 -17.87 6.69
CA VAL A 120 -2.00 -18.48 7.66
C VAL A 120 -2.65 -19.74 7.08
N ASP A 121 -3.15 -19.69 5.84
CA ASP A 121 -3.78 -20.83 5.17
C ASP A 121 -2.80 -22.03 5.02
N LYS A 122 -1.55 -21.76 4.65
CA LYS A 122 -0.50 -22.78 4.60
C LYS A 122 -0.05 -23.27 5.98
N GLY A 123 -0.23 -22.46 7.02
CA GLY A 123 0.15 -22.76 8.40
C GLY A 123 -0.80 -23.75 9.08
N GLU A 124 -2.11 -23.68 8.80
CA GLU A 124 -3.09 -24.60 9.39
C GLU A 124 -3.10 -25.99 8.72
N LEU A 125 -2.83 -26.06 7.41
CA LEU A 125 -2.86 -27.32 6.66
C LEU A 125 -1.64 -28.22 6.92
N ARG A 126 -0.46 -27.65 7.23
CA ARG A 126 0.81 -28.39 7.29
C ARG A 126 1.00 -29.30 8.52
N PRO A 127 0.61 -28.88 9.75
CA PRO A 127 0.76 -29.72 10.95
C PRO A 127 -0.09 -30.98 10.91
N PHE A 128 -1.29 -30.93 10.32
CA PHE A 128 -2.21 -32.06 10.26
C PHE A 128 -1.64 -33.24 9.44
N TYR A 129 -1.07 -32.97 8.27
CA TYR A 129 -0.44 -34.02 7.44
C TYR A 129 0.88 -34.54 8.03
N GLN A 130 1.66 -33.70 8.72
CA GLN A 130 2.90 -34.16 9.37
C GLN A 130 2.65 -35.06 10.59
N TRP A 131 1.50 -34.92 11.27
CA TRP A 131 1.10 -35.81 12.35
C TRP A 131 0.55 -37.17 11.85
N ALA A 132 -0.14 -37.17 10.69
CA ALA A 132 -0.70 -38.38 10.09
C ALA A 132 0.30 -39.19 9.23
N ALA A 133 1.47 -38.63 8.91
CA ALA A 133 2.52 -39.37 8.24
C ALA A 133 3.12 -40.43 9.20
N PRO A 134 3.06 -41.73 8.89
CA PRO A 134 3.68 -42.74 9.73
C PRO A 134 5.18 -42.47 9.79
N ARG A 135 5.69 -42.19 11.00
CA ARG A 135 7.12 -42.16 11.28
C ARG A 135 7.62 -43.60 11.24
N GLY A 136 8.05 -44.05 10.08
CA GLY A 136 8.66 -45.36 9.92
C GLY A 136 8.69 -45.83 8.47
N MET A 137 9.71 -45.39 7.73
CA MET A 137 10.74 -46.23 7.12
C MET A 137 12.04 -45.43 7.09
#